data_AF-A0A6J2X0I2-F1
#
_entry.id   AF-A0A6J2X0I2-F1
#
_cell.length_a   1.000
_cell.length_b   1.000
_cell.length_c   1.000
_cell.angle_alpha   90.00
_cell.angle_beta   90.00
_cell.angle_gamma   90.00
#
_symmetry.space_group_name_H-M   'P 1'
#
loop_
_entity.id
_entity.type
_entity.pdbx_description
1 polymer ?
#
loop_
_entity_poly.entity_id
_entity_poly.type
_entity_poly.pdbx_seq_one_letter_code
_entity_poly.pdbx_strand_id
1 'polypeptide(L)'
;MDTLSWIFFYGALGVALGSKSERAVQEEECESGQYTNSGECCLECPPGEGVVRKCGATQTECAQCLDSETFSETYSHTDTCQPCTQCKGLMRMLTPCTDSNDAVCVCDYGYYLSSITGKCEVCTVCPQGQGVYMRCEHDHDTVCEECVDDTYSDQENLLDPCLPCTICEEGIEIQLRECAPTHDAVCHDPLAPTFSTSASPPSPSPPSFTDPWSSGPGDEATTAKPSKPHIMRNGLNENLIPIYCSILAAVLVGLLAYIIFKRWNSCKQNKPAANNRAATANQTPSPEGEKLHSDSGISVDSQSLQEQHAQHAQQTQAQAQAQAQAQPQLHAPEHIVVRVDGGPQVDPPPPQA
;
A
#
# COMPACT_ATOMS: atom_id res chain seq x y z
N MET A 1 48.75 -49.12 2.32
CA MET A 1 48.20 -50.08 3.29
C MET A 1 47.17 -49.36 4.16
N ASP A 2 45.87 -49.34 3.92
CA ASP A 2 45.06 -49.51 2.72
C ASP A 2 43.77 -48.75 3.01
N THR A 3 43.37 -47.91 2.07
CA THR A 3 42.12 -47.13 2.03
C THR A 3 40.87 -48.03 1.88
N LEU A 4 41.04 -49.34 2.00
CA LEU A 4 39.98 -50.36 1.93
C LEU A 4 39.37 -50.69 3.29
N SER A 5 39.96 -50.26 4.42
CA SER A 5 39.46 -50.63 5.75
C SER A 5 38.36 -49.69 6.29
N TRP A 6 38.20 -48.49 5.73
CA TRP A 6 37.14 -47.54 6.14
C TRP A 6 35.85 -47.66 5.32
N ILE A 7 35.92 -48.23 4.11
CA ILE A 7 34.78 -48.39 3.20
C ILE A 7 33.81 -49.47 3.70
N PHE A 8 34.31 -50.47 4.44
CA PHE A 8 33.47 -51.52 5.02
C PHE A 8 32.75 -51.12 6.33
N PHE A 9 33.18 -50.05 7.01
CA PHE A 9 32.54 -49.60 8.25
C PHE A 9 31.33 -48.68 8.01
N TYR A 10 31.27 -47.97 6.88
CA TYR A 10 30.08 -47.19 6.49
C TYR A 10 29.09 -47.96 5.59
N GLY A 11 29.51 -49.11 5.04
CA GLY A 11 28.65 -49.96 4.19
C GLY A 11 27.66 -50.86 4.94
N ALA A 12 27.76 -50.96 6.27
CA ALA A 12 26.92 -51.86 7.09
C ALA A 12 25.91 -51.15 8.00
N LEU A 13 25.80 -49.82 7.94
CA LEU A 13 24.78 -49.02 8.64
C LEU A 13 23.78 -48.35 7.67
N GLY A 14 23.54 -49.01 6.54
CA GLY A 14 22.59 -48.56 5.50
C GLY A 14 21.58 -49.63 5.09
N VAL A 15 21.39 -50.67 5.90
CA VAL A 15 20.42 -51.73 5.65
C VAL A 15 19.56 -51.95 6.90
N ALA A 16 18.72 -50.97 7.21
CA ALA A 16 17.51 -51.15 8.00
C ALA A 16 16.76 -49.82 7.98
N LEU A 17 15.79 -49.72 7.06
CA LEU A 17 14.53 -48.98 7.13
C LEU A 17 14.05 -48.86 5.67
N GLY A 18 13.68 -49.99 5.09
CA GLY A 18 12.72 -50.01 4.00
C GLY A 18 11.38 -49.58 4.59
N SER A 19 11.16 -48.27 4.68
CA SER A 19 9.83 -47.73 4.97
C SER A 19 8.95 -48.10 3.79
N LYS A 20 8.09 -49.09 4.05
CA LYS A 20 6.87 -49.40 3.34
C LYS A 20 6.19 -48.08 2.94
N SER A 21 6.34 -47.69 1.68
CA SER A 21 5.56 -46.60 1.10
C SER A 21 4.14 -47.15 0.95
N GLU A 22 3.41 -47.12 2.06
CA GLU A 22 1.96 -47.04 1.99
C GLU A 22 1.67 -45.78 1.18
N ARG A 23 1.15 -46.00 -0.04
CA ARG A 23 0.42 -44.97 -0.77
C ARG A 23 -0.55 -44.36 0.25
N ALA A 24 -0.21 -43.19 0.77
CA ALA A 24 -1.21 -42.22 1.12
C ALA A 24 -1.95 -41.96 -0.19
N VAL A 25 -3.05 -42.69 -0.40
CA VAL A 25 -4.21 -42.03 -0.99
C VAL A 25 -4.37 -40.84 -0.07
N GLN A 26 -4.01 -39.64 -0.54
CA GLN A 26 -4.50 -38.43 0.08
C GLN A 26 -6.02 -38.63 0.03
N GLU A 27 -6.57 -38.99 1.19
CA GLU A 27 -7.96 -38.72 1.47
C GLU A 27 -8.01 -37.20 1.30
N GLU A 28 -8.42 -36.75 0.11
CA GLU A 28 -8.74 -35.35 -0.09
C GLU A 28 -9.92 -35.11 0.82
N GLU A 29 -9.60 -34.76 2.06
CA GLU A 29 -10.53 -34.29 3.07
C GLU A 29 -11.35 -33.21 2.38
N CYS A 30 -12.66 -33.42 2.31
CA CYS A 30 -13.55 -32.53 1.58
C CYS A 30 -13.40 -31.11 2.15
N GLU A 31 -13.05 -30.15 1.29
CA GLU A 31 -12.74 -28.76 1.68
C GLU A 31 -13.91 -28.12 2.47
N SER A 32 -15.14 -28.45 2.09
CA SER A 32 -16.38 -28.02 2.77
C SER A 32 -16.72 -28.82 4.04
N GLY A 33 -16.03 -29.93 4.31
CA GLY A 33 -16.25 -30.80 5.46
C GLY A 33 -17.62 -31.50 5.49
N GLN A 34 -18.39 -31.44 4.40
CA GLN A 34 -19.72 -32.04 4.29
C GLN A 34 -19.89 -32.82 2.98
N TYR A 35 -20.77 -33.82 3.01
CA TYR A 35 -21.03 -34.68 1.86
C TYR A 35 -22.52 -34.75 1.58
N THR A 36 -22.87 -34.95 0.31
CA THR A 36 -24.22 -35.29 -0.11
C THR A 36 -24.63 -36.67 0.41
N ASN A 37 -25.92 -36.98 0.34
CA ASN A 37 -26.43 -38.32 0.62
C ASN A 37 -25.89 -39.38 -0.35
N SER A 38 -25.37 -38.98 -1.52
CA SER A 38 -24.67 -39.84 -2.49
C SER A 38 -23.20 -40.08 -2.14
N GLY A 39 -22.65 -39.39 -1.13
CA GLY A 39 -21.25 -39.48 -0.72
C GLY A 39 -20.29 -38.59 -1.50
N GLU A 40 -20.81 -37.60 -2.24
CA GLU A 40 -20.00 -36.62 -2.98
C GLU A 40 -19.70 -35.41 -2.08
N CYS A 41 -18.51 -34.84 -2.18
CA CYS A 41 -18.16 -33.63 -1.43
C CYS A 41 -19.07 -32.46 -1.82
N CYS A 42 -19.52 -31.67 -0.85
CA CYS A 42 -20.37 -30.52 -1.12
C CYS A 42 -19.58 -29.45 -1.88
N LEU A 43 -20.16 -28.93 -2.97
CA LEU A 43 -19.59 -27.82 -3.71
C LEU A 43 -19.80 -26.51 -2.95
N GLU A 44 -18.78 -25.67 -2.95
CA GLU A 44 -18.82 -24.34 -2.36
C GLU A 44 -19.13 -23.29 -3.43
N CYS A 45 -20.00 -22.33 -3.09
CA CYS A 45 -20.25 -21.18 -3.92
C CYS A 45 -19.07 -20.21 -3.83
N PRO A 46 -18.54 -19.71 -4.96
CA PRO A 46 -17.45 -18.75 -4.95
C PRO A 46 -17.90 -17.35 -4.48
N PRO A 47 -16.97 -16.46 -4.11
CA PRO A 47 -17.29 -15.05 -3.88
C PRO A 47 -18.02 -14.44 -5.08
N GLY A 48 -19.05 -13.63 -4.82
CA GLY A 48 -20.00 -13.18 -5.86
C GLY A 48 -21.26 -14.05 -5.98
N GLU A 49 -21.24 -15.27 -5.45
CA GLU A 49 -22.38 -16.19 -5.45
C GLU A 49 -22.73 -16.64 -4.03
N GLY A 50 -24.02 -16.84 -3.79
CA GLY A 50 -24.55 -17.34 -2.53
C GLY A 50 -25.40 -18.60 -2.73
N VAL A 51 -25.50 -19.39 -1.67
CA VAL A 51 -26.26 -20.65 -1.67
C VAL A 51 -27.75 -20.38 -1.76
N VAL A 52 -28.41 -20.96 -2.76
CA VAL A 52 -29.88 -20.98 -2.87
C VAL A 52 -30.47 -22.33 -2.44
N ARG A 53 -29.71 -23.41 -2.60
CA ARG A 53 -30.05 -24.74 -2.09
C ARG A 53 -28.83 -25.35 -1.41
N LYS A 54 -29.00 -25.72 -0.14
CA LYS A 54 -27.95 -26.36 0.65
C LYS A 54 -27.66 -27.79 0.17
N CYS A 55 -26.42 -28.20 0.32
CA CYS A 55 -25.99 -29.57 0.13
C CYS A 55 -26.76 -30.54 1.06
N GLY A 56 -27.08 -31.73 0.55
CA GLY A 56 -27.77 -32.78 1.31
C GLY A 56 -28.24 -33.90 0.40
N ALA A 57 -29.54 -33.95 0.09
CA ALA A 57 -30.07 -34.90 -0.89
C ALA A 57 -29.59 -34.59 -2.32
N THR A 58 -29.34 -33.31 -2.61
CA THR A 58 -28.76 -32.82 -3.87
C THR A 58 -27.50 -32.01 -3.56
N GLN A 59 -26.72 -31.72 -4.59
CA GLN A 59 -25.56 -30.84 -4.48
C GLN A 59 -25.98 -29.40 -4.15
N THR A 60 -25.04 -28.60 -3.64
CA THR A 60 -25.21 -27.15 -3.45
C THR A 60 -25.60 -26.49 -4.78
N GLU A 61 -26.60 -25.61 -4.75
CA GLU A 61 -26.90 -24.71 -5.87
C GLU A 61 -26.58 -23.28 -5.46
N CYS A 62 -25.85 -22.59 -6.33
CA CYS A 62 -25.38 -21.22 -6.16
C CYS A 62 -26.13 -20.28 -7.10
N ALA A 63 -26.32 -19.04 -6.69
CA ALA A 63 -26.83 -17.96 -7.53
C ALA A 63 -26.03 -16.68 -7.28
N GLN A 64 -25.90 -15.86 -8.32
CA GLN A 64 -25.19 -14.59 -8.24
C GLN A 64 -25.88 -13.63 -7.28
N CYS A 65 -25.08 -12.96 -6.46
CA CYS A 65 -25.56 -11.90 -5.59
C CYS A 65 -25.93 -10.66 -6.41
N LEU A 66 -26.95 -9.94 -5.94
CA LEU A 66 -27.41 -8.74 -6.61
C LEU A 66 -26.48 -7.57 -6.31
N ASP A 67 -25.80 -7.06 -7.34
CA ASP A 67 -24.84 -5.97 -7.23
C ASP A 67 -25.44 -4.75 -6.52
N SER A 68 -24.66 -4.13 -5.63
CA SER A 68 -25.05 -3.03 -4.73
C SER A 68 -26.14 -3.32 -3.69
N GLU A 69 -26.77 -4.50 -3.69
CA GLU A 69 -27.79 -4.89 -2.71
C GLU A 69 -27.34 -6.03 -1.79
N THR A 70 -26.63 -7.02 -2.33
CA THR A 70 -26.15 -8.19 -1.59
C THR A 70 -24.75 -8.62 -2.04
N PHE A 71 -24.01 -9.28 -1.17
CA PHE A 71 -22.64 -9.74 -1.42
C PHE A 71 -22.35 -11.13 -0.82
N SER A 72 -21.26 -11.75 -1.28
CA SER A 72 -20.67 -12.97 -0.71
C SER A 72 -19.16 -12.94 -0.90
N GLU A 73 -18.39 -12.94 0.20
CA GLU A 73 -16.93 -12.72 0.19
C GLU A 73 -16.09 -14.00 0.21
N THR A 74 -16.68 -15.12 0.65
CA THR A 74 -15.94 -16.36 0.94
C THR A 74 -16.53 -17.54 0.20
N TYR A 75 -15.70 -18.54 -0.08
CA TYR A 75 -16.19 -19.83 -0.55
C TYR A 75 -17.05 -20.48 0.54
N SER A 76 -18.28 -20.84 0.20
CA SER A 76 -19.19 -21.47 1.17
C SER A 76 -20.25 -22.34 0.52
N HIS A 77 -20.50 -23.52 1.07
CA HIS A 77 -21.64 -24.38 0.70
C HIS A 77 -22.88 -24.15 1.58
N THR A 78 -22.82 -23.19 2.51
CA THR A 78 -23.95 -22.91 3.42
C THR A 78 -24.41 -21.45 3.45
N ASP A 79 -23.55 -20.51 3.11
CA ASP A 79 -23.84 -19.08 3.22
C ASP A 79 -24.60 -18.58 2.00
N THR A 80 -25.68 -17.84 2.27
CA THR A 80 -26.46 -17.15 1.25
C THR A 80 -25.89 -15.75 1.03
N CYS A 81 -26.24 -15.11 -0.09
CA CYS A 81 -25.91 -13.70 -0.30
C CYS A 81 -26.40 -12.85 0.89
N GLN A 82 -25.49 -12.07 1.47
CA GLN A 82 -25.76 -11.20 2.61
C GLN A 82 -26.14 -9.80 2.13
N PRO A 83 -27.06 -9.09 2.79
CA PRO A 83 -27.37 -7.72 2.44
C PRO A 83 -26.16 -6.80 2.69
N CYS A 84 -25.90 -5.88 1.76
CA CYS A 84 -24.83 -4.90 1.89
C CYS A 84 -25.02 -4.02 3.12
N THR A 85 -23.92 -3.71 3.79
CA THR A 85 -23.85 -2.69 4.84
C THR A 85 -24.20 -1.32 4.25
N GLN A 86 -25.09 -0.60 4.93
CA GLN A 86 -25.48 0.75 4.53
C GLN A 86 -24.85 1.78 5.46
N CYS A 87 -24.00 2.65 4.91
CA CYS A 87 -23.39 3.75 5.66
C CYS A 87 -24.47 4.77 6.05
N LYS A 88 -24.66 4.99 7.35
CA LYS A 88 -25.68 5.88 7.93
C LYS A 88 -25.04 6.91 8.87
N GLY A 89 -25.72 8.02 9.10
CA GLY A 89 -25.25 9.06 10.02
C GLY A 89 -24.11 9.89 9.42
N LEU A 90 -23.01 10.04 10.18
CA LEU A 90 -21.80 10.79 9.78
C LEU A 90 -20.77 9.89 9.08
N MET A 91 -21.25 8.86 8.39
CA MET A 91 -20.41 7.88 7.71
C MET A 91 -20.66 7.95 6.21
N ARG A 92 -19.58 7.84 5.45
CA ARG A 92 -19.59 7.72 3.99
C ARG A 92 -19.02 6.38 3.57
N MET A 93 -19.33 6.00 2.34
CA MET A 93 -18.78 4.82 1.70
C MET A 93 -17.33 5.11 1.26
N LEU A 94 -16.38 4.29 1.70
CA LEU A 94 -15.00 4.29 1.21
C LEU A 94 -14.87 3.38 0.00
N THR A 95 -15.36 2.15 0.13
CA THR A 95 -15.50 1.20 -0.98
C THR A 95 -16.97 0.83 -1.16
N PRO A 96 -17.48 0.82 -2.40
CA PRO A 96 -18.85 0.41 -2.67
C PRO A 96 -19.05 -1.07 -2.44
N CYS A 97 -20.29 -1.45 -2.12
CA CYS A 97 -20.69 -2.85 -2.11
C CYS A 97 -20.69 -3.39 -3.54
N THR A 98 -20.10 -4.55 -3.74
CA THR A 98 -20.18 -5.34 -4.98
C THR A 98 -20.80 -6.70 -4.67
N ASP A 99 -21.08 -7.50 -5.69
CA ASP A 99 -21.53 -8.89 -5.50
C ASP A 99 -20.59 -9.75 -4.61
N SER A 100 -19.33 -9.37 -4.52
CA SER A 100 -18.23 -10.12 -3.92
C SER A 100 -17.62 -9.48 -2.67
N ASN A 101 -17.97 -8.24 -2.34
CA ASN A 101 -17.42 -7.53 -1.18
C ASN A 101 -18.47 -6.59 -0.58
N ASP A 102 -18.49 -6.49 0.74
CA ASP A 102 -19.35 -5.54 1.44
C ASP A 102 -18.89 -4.08 1.22
N ALA A 103 -19.79 -3.14 1.47
CA ALA A 103 -19.44 -1.73 1.57
C ALA A 103 -18.62 -1.45 2.84
N VAL A 104 -17.49 -0.75 2.69
CA VAL A 104 -16.71 -0.27 3.82
C VAL A 104 -17.13 1.16 4.15
N CYS A 105 -17.63 1.37 5.37
CA CYS A 105 -18.07 2.67 5.86
C CYS A 105 -16.99 3.32 6.73
N VAL A 106 -16.71 4.59 6.46
CA VAL A 106 -15.75 5.42 7.21
C VAL A 106 -16.37 6.76 7.56
N CYS A 107 -15.77 7.54 8.46
CA CYS A 107 -16.28 8.87 8.78
C CYS A 107 -16.30 9.78 7.55
N ASP A 108 -17.34 10.61 7.46
CA ASP A 108 -17.53 11.54 6.36
C ASP A 108 -16.44 12.63 6.35
N TYR A 109 -16.32 13.37 5.25
CA TYR A 109 -15.33 14.44 5.14
C TYR A 109 -15.54 15.50 6.23
N GLY A 110 -14.44 15.92 6.86
CA GLY A 110 -14.51 16.80 8.03
C GLY A 110 -14.82 16.09 9.34
N TYR A 111 -14.83 14.75 9.34
CA TYR A 111 -14.93 13.93 10.55
C TYR A 111 -13.88 12.82 10.58
N TYR A 112 -13.46 12.45 11.79
CA TYR A 112 -12.57 11.31 12.04
C TYR A 112 -13.18 10.37 13.07
N LEU A 113 -12.75 9.10 13.04
CA LEU A 113 -13.17 8.11 14.04
C LEU A 113 -12.36 8.29 15.32
N SER A 114 -13.00 8.83 16.37
CA SER A 114 -12.37 8.97 17.68
C SER A 114 -12.21 7.61 18.34
N SER A 115 -10.97 7.21 18.63
CA SER A 115 -10.66 5.94 19.31
C SER A 115 -11.18 5.88 20.75
N ILE A 116 -11.45 7.04 21.36
CA ILE A 116 -11.93 7.17 22.73
C ILE A 116 -13.45 6.97 22.79
N THR A 117 -14.20 7.62 21.88
CA THR A 117 -15.67 7.57 21.90
C THR A 117 -16.25 6.52 20.97
N GLY A 118 -15.45 6.01 20.02
CA GLY A 118 -15.88 5.07 18.99
C GLY A 118 -16.85 5.70 17.98
N LYS A 119 -16.84 7.02 17.83
CA LYS A 119 -17.78 7.78 16.99
C LYS A 119 -17.04 8.74 16.07
N CYS A 120 -17.72 9.12 14.98
CA CYS A 120 -17.25 10.17 14.10
C CYS A 120 -17.38 11.53 14.79
N GLU A 121 -16.25 12.20 14.99
CA GLU A 121 -16.14 13.52 15.59
C GLU A 121 -15.63 14.52 14.56
N VAL A 122 -16.02 15.79 14.71
CA VAL A 122 -15.59 16.86 13.81
C VAL A 122 -14.08 17.03 13.92
N CYS A 123 -13.42 17.19 12.77
CA CYS A 123 -11.99 17.49 12.72
C CYS A 123 -11.67 18.82 13.40
N THR A 124 -10.57 18.85 14.14
CA THR A 124 -10.03 20.06 14.76
C THR A 124 -9.58 21.04 13.68
N VAL A 125 -10.03 22.29 13.79
CA VAL A 125 -9.58 23.40 12.94
C VAL A 125 -8.35 24.02 13.59
N CYS A 126 -7.29 24.23 12.81
CA CYS A 126 -6.10 24.89 13.33
C CYS A 126 -6.38 26.40 13.48
N PRO A 127 -6.19 26.98 14.68
CA PRO A 127 -6.43 28.39 14.92
C PRO A 127 -5.37 29.26 14.24
N GLN A 128 -5.65 30.56 14.14
CA GLN A 128 -4.67 31.55 13.71
C GLN A 128 -3.36 31.43 14.53
N GLY A 129 -2.21 31.50 13.86
CA GLY A 129 -0.91 31.22 14.48
C GLY A 129 -0.46 29.76 14.40
N GLN A 130 -1.36 28.86 14.00
CA GLN A 130 -1.07 27.44 13.78
C GLN A 130 -1.40 27.01 12.35
N GLY A 131 -0.60 26.10 11.82
CA GLY A 131 -0.79 25.49 10.51
C GLY A 131 -1.11 24.00 10.62
N VAL A 132 -1.70 23.45 9.57
CA VAL A 132 -1.99 22.02 9.48
C VAL A 132 -0.70 21.24 9.20
N TYR A 133 -0.28 20.43 10.16
CA TYR A 133 0.85 19.51 10.02
C TYR A 133 0.41 18.17 9.42
N MET A 134 -0.66 17.58 9.96
CA MET A 134 -1.34 16.42 9.38
C MET A 134 -2.81 16.74 9.19
N ARG A 135 -3.31 16.43 8.00
CA ARG A 135 -4.72 16.67 7.65
C ARG A 135 -5.58 15.63 8.34
N CYS A 136 -6.79 16.04 8.69
CA CYS A 136 -7.80 15.10 9.13
C CYS A 136 -8.12 14.07 8.05
N GLU A 137 -8.14 12.79 8.43
CA GLU A 137 -8.65 11.70 7.62
C GLU A 137 -9.73 10.95 8.40
N HIS A 138 -10.29 9.89 7.81
CA HIS A 138 -11.43 9.21 8.42
C HIS A 138 -11.09 8.46 9.71
N ASP A 139 -9.80 8.24 9.99
CA ASP A 139 -9.27 7.46 11.12
C ASP A 139 -8.45 8.31 12.12
N HIS A 140 -8.12 9.56 11.80
CA HIS A 140 -7.38 10.44 12.69
C HIS A 140 -7.72 11.91 12.50
N ASP A 141 -7.62 12.67 13.59
CA ASP A 141 -7.89 14.11 13.61
C ASP A 141 -6.79 14.92 12.91
N THR A 142 -7.10 16.17 12.57
CA THR A 142 -6.10 17.18 12.22
C THR A 142 -5.08 17.33 13.33
N VAL A 143 -3.80 17.39 12.96
CA VAL A 143 -2.73 17.79 13.87
C VAL A 143 -2.21 19.15 13.45
N CYS A 144 -2.26 20.10 14.38
CA CYS A 144 -1.79 21.47 14.18
C CYS A 144 -0.39 21.65 14.74
N GLU A 145 0.41 22.49 14.08
CA GLU A 145 1.71 22.94 14.54
C GLU A 145 1.76 24.46 14.66
N GLU A 146 2.57 24.97 15.58
CA GLU A 146 2.79 26.42 15.71
C GLU A 146 3.68 26.93 14.59
N CYS A 147 3.33 28.08 14.02
CA CYS A 147 4.15 28.69 12.98
C CYS A 147 5.40 29.33 13.60
N VAL A 148 6.56 28.83 13.22
CA VAL A 148 7.89 29.28 13.63
C VAL A 148 8.76 29.56 12.40
N ASP A 149 9.98 30.09 12.58
CA ASP A 149 10.99 30.25 11.53
C ASP A 149 10.49 30.99 10.27
N ASP A 150 10.01 32.24 10.44
CA ASP A 150 9.51 33.08 9.34
C ASP A 150 8.34 32.45 8.57
N THR A 151 7.40 31.86 9.31
CA THR A 151 6.12 31.40 8.77
C THR A 151 4.93 31.97 9.56
N TYR A 152 3.75 31.99 8.94
CA TYR A 152 2.52 32.49 9.52
C TYR A 152 1.28 31.72 9.06
N SER A 153 0.20 31.86 9.83
CA SER A 153 -1.16 31.44 9.50
C SER A 153 -2.11 32.50 10.02
N ASP A 154 -2.81 33.19 9.11
CA ASP A 154 -3.64 34.37 9.42
C ASP A 154 -5.13 34.08 9.55
N GLN A 155 -5.54 32.83 9.36
CA GLN A 155 -6.92 32.39 9.42
C GLN A 155 -7.04 30.99 10.04
N GLU A 156 -8.22 30.67 10.56
CA GLU A 156 -8.52 29.31 10.99
C GLU A 156 -8.70 28.40 9.76
N ASN A 157 -7.99 27.27 9.71
CA ASN A 157 -8.09 26.37 8.57
C ASN A 157 -7.92 24.88 8.90
N LEU A 158 -8.49 24.03 8.05
CA LEU A 158 -8.42 22.56 8.08
C LEU A 158 -7.41 21.98 7.08
N LEU A 159 -6.88 22.81 6.17
CA LEU A 159 -6.05 22.33 5.04
C LEU A 159 -4.67 22.98 4.94
N ASP A 160 -4.55 24.26 5.29
CA ASP A 160 -3.34 25.01 5.00
C ASP A 160 -2.28 24.83 6.10
N PRO A 161 -1.03 24.50 5.72
CA PRO A 161 0.11 24.53 6.62
C PRO A 161 0.55 25.98 6.91
N CYS A 162 1.54 26.14 7.79
CA CYS A 162 2.17 27.45 7.99
C CYS A 162 2.78 27.96 6.67
N LEU A 163 2.40 29.19 6.29
CA LEU A 163 2.81 29.83 5.06
C LEU A 163 4.09 30.63 5.28
N PRO A 164 5.04 30.63 4.32
CA PRO A 164 6.26 31.42 4.47
C PRO A 164 5.93 32.92 4.45
N CYS A 165 6.60 33.68 5.31
CA CYS A 165 6.50 35.13 5.33
C CYS A 165 7.06 35.75 4.04
N THR A 166 6.47 36.87 3.65
CA THR A 166 6.99 37.78 2.63
C THR A 166 8.30 38.40 3.12
N ILE A 167 9.34 38.37 2.29
CA ILE A 167 10.64 38.98 2.58
C ILE A 167 10.74 40.29 1.80
N CYS A 168 10.89 41.41 2.51
CA CYS A 168 11.03 42.72 1.88
C CYS A 168 12.45 42.92 1.34
N GLU A 169 12.58 43.46 0.12
CA GLU A 169 13.90 43.68 -0.49
C GLU A 169 14.63 44.87 0.15
N GLU A 170 15.79 44.60 0.76
CA GLU A 170 16.61 45.62 1.41
C GLU A 170 17.02 46.73 0.43
N GLY A 171 16.70 47.97 0.77
CA GLY A 171 17.08 49.15 -0.02
C GLY A 171 16.11 49.50 -1.16
N ILE A 172 15.09 48.68 -1.40
CA ILE A 172 14.02 48.97 -2.37
C ILE A 172 12.69 49.12 -1.64
N GLU A 173 12.37 48.18 -0.76
CA GLU A 173 11.11 48.15 -0.02
C GLU A 173 11.33 48.54 1.45
N ILE A 174 10.32 49.21 2.01
CA ILE A 174 10.24 49.54 3.43
C ILE A 174 9.31 48.53 4.09
N GLN A 175 9.80 47.81 5.10
CA GLN A 175 8.96 46.94 5.92
C GLN A 175 8.06 47.80 6.84
N LEU A 176 6.76 47.78 6.58
CA LEU A 176 5.75 48.49 7.37
C LEU A 176 5.32 47.67 8.59
N ARG A 177 5.34 46.35 8.47
CA ARG A 177 5.01 45.40 9.53
C ARG A 177 5.92 44.19 9.42
N GLU A 178 6.48 43.80 10.56
CA GLU A 178 7.28 42.58 10.70
C GLU A 178 6.39 41.34 10.59
N CYS A 179 6.97 40.20 10.19
CA CYS A 179 6.20 38.95 10.19
C CYS A 179 6.00 38.45 11.62
N ALA A 180 4.85 37.81 11.86
CA ALA A 180 4.60 37.09 13.08
C ALA A 180 3.84 35.78 12.76
N PRO A 181 3.77 34.82 13.69
CA PRO A 181 3.06 33.55 13.46
C PRO A 181 1.60 33.72 12.99
N THR A 182 0.97 34.86 13.30
CA THR A 182 -0.44 35.14 12.99
C THR A 182 -0.66 36.01 11.76
N HIS A 183 0.39 36.59 11.16
CA HIS A 183 0.23 37.50 10.03
C HIS A 183 1.52 37.71 9.25
N ASP A 184 1.37 37.93 7.95
CA ASP A 184 2.49 38.23 7.07
C ASP A 184 3.14 39.60 7.36
N ALA A 185 4.42 39.70 6.99
CA ALA A 185 5.11 40.95 6.82
C ALA A 185 4.47 41.79 5.71
N VAL A 186 4.51 43.11 5.87
CA VAL A 186 3.96 44.05 4.89
C VAL A 186 5.10 44.92 4.36
N CYS A 187 5.37 44.81 3.07
CA CYS A 187 6.38 45.58 2.37
C CYS A 187 5.74 46.74 1.60
N HIS A 188 6.43 47.88 1.55
CA HIS A 188 6.01 49.05 0.80
C HIS A 188 7.14 49.55 -0.08
N ASP A 189 6.94 49.51 -1.40
CA ASP A 189 7.85 50.10 -2.37
C ASP A 189 7.52 51.61 -2.56
N PRO A 190 8.40 52.54 -2.15
CA PRO A 190 8.19 53.98 -2.32
C PRO A 190 8.30 54.45 -3.78
N LEU A 191 8.91 53.63 -4.64
CA LEU A 191 9.15 53.91 -6.06
C LEU A 191 8.10 53.23 -6.96
N ALA A 192 7.26 52.36 -6.39
CA ALA A 192 6.14 51.78 -7.11
C ALA A 192 5.19 52.89 -7.57
N PRO A 193 4.87 52.98 -8.87
CA PRO A 193 3.87 53.92 -9.34
C PRO A 193 2.55 53.61 -8.65
N THR A 194 2.01 54.57 -7.90
CA THR A 194 0.61 54.54 -7.44
C THR A 194 -0.29 54.53 -8.67
N PHE A 195 -0.58 53.35 -9.20
CA PHE A 195 -1.77 53.16 -10.00
C PHE A 195 -2.94 53.33 -9.04
N SER A 196 -3.37 54.58 -8.92
CA SER A 196 -4.69 54.90 -8.42
C SER A 196 -5.68 54.27 -9.38
N THR A 197 -6.03 53.00 -9.16
CA THR A 197 -7.29 52.48 -9.65
C THR A 197 -8.36 53.15 -8.80
N SER A 198 -8.69 54.39 -9.17
CA SER A 198 -10.00 54.97 -8.89
C SER A 198 -11.03 54.15 -9.68
N ALA A 199 -11.24 52.90 -9.26
CA ALA A 199 -12.48 52.20 -9.54
C ALA A 199 -13.48 52.77 -8.53
N SER A 200 -14.12 53.87 -8.92
CA SER A 200 -15.40 54.27 -8.35
C SER A 200 -16.31 53.04 -8.25
N PRO A 201 -16.98 52.77 -7.11
CA PRO A 201 -17.88 51.63 -6.99
C PRO A 201 -19.01 51.78 -8.03
N PRO A 202 -19.29 50.77 -8.88
CA PRO A 202 -20.53 50.78 -9.64
C PRO A 202 -21.68 50.74 -8.64
N SER A 203 -22.56 51.72 -8.72
CA SER A 203 -23.78 51.79 -7.90
C SER A 203 -24.63 50.52 -8.10
N PRO A 204 -25.29 50.01 -7.04
CA PRO A 204 -26.11 48.82 -7.15
C PRO A 204 -27.44 49.16 -7.87
N SER A 205 -27.57 48.76 -9.12
CA SER A 205 -28.89 48.65 -9.78
C SER A 205 -29.59 47.37 -9.30
N PRO A 206 -30.91 47.42 -9.00
CA PRO A 206 -31.64 46.31 -8.38
C PRO A 206 -31.85 45.13 -9.34
N PRO A 207 -32.02 43.89 -8.82
CA PRO A 207 -32.18 42.70 -9.64
C PRO A 207 -33.60 42.60 -10.17
N SER A 208 -33.74 42.49 -11.49
CA SER A 208 -34.96 42.04 -12.16
C SER A 208 -34.78 40.59 -12.61
N PHE A 209 -35.55 39.73 -11.95
CA PHE A 209 -35.93 38.36 -12.25
C PHE A 209 -36.15 38.07 -13.76
N THR A 210 -35.63 36.94 -14.26
CA THR A 210 -36.38 35.85 -14.94
C THR A 210 -35.42 34.74 -15.42
N ASP A 211 -35.81 33.48 -15.17
CA ASP A 211 -35.14 32.21 -15.50
C ASP A 211 -35.18 31.82 -17.01
N PRO A 212 -34.97 30.54 -17.44
CA PRO A 212 -33.69 30.02 -17.93
C PRO A 212 -33.79 29.37 -19.34
N TRP A 213 -32.65 28.85 -19.81
CA TRP A 213 -32.46 27.76 -20.80
C TRP A 213 -31.81 28.14 -22.14
N SER A 214 -30.83 27.30 -22.50
CA SER A 214 -30.33 26.93 -23.83
C SER A 214 -29.02 27.52 -24.37
N SER A 215 -28.03 26.61 -24.42
CA SER A 215 -27.19 26.22 -25.58
C SER A 215 -26.15 27.20 -26.14
N GLY A 216 -24.88 26.75 -26.18
CA GLY A 216 -23.74 27.39 -26.89
C GLY A 216 -23.88 27.37 -28.42
N PRO A 217 -22.82 27.57 -29.25
CA PRO A 217 -21.36 27.57 -28.97
C PRO A 217 -20.63 28.81 -29.55
N GLY A 218 -19.30 28.89 -29.40
CA GLY A 218 -18.45 29.73 -30.27
C GLY A 218 -17.33 30.51 -29.57
N ASP A 219 -16.12 29.98 -29.72
CA ASP A 219 -14.91 30.66 -30.18
C ASP A 219 -14.20 31.75 -29.33
N GLU A 220 -12.88 31.53 -29.24
CA GLU A 220 -11.83 32.55 -29.28
C GLU A 220 -11.52 33.34 -28.00
N ALA A 221 -10.89 32.68 -27.03
CA ALA A 221 -10.14 33.36 -25.97
C ALA A 221 -8.66 33.51 -26.39
N THR A 222 -8.31 34.67 -26.94
CA THR A 222 -6.93 35.15 -27.06
C THR A 222 -6.36 35.31 -25.65
N THR A 223 -5.59 34.33 -25.17
CA THR A 223 -4.83 34.42 -23.92
C THR A 223 -3.73 35.48 -24.09
N ALA A 224 -3.93 36.63 -23.45
CA ALA A 224 -2.84 37.55 -23.12
C ALA A 224 -2.04 36.94 -21.97
N LYS A 225 -0.78 36.60 -22.27
CA LYS A 225 0.19 36.00 -21.35
C LYS A 225 0.57 37.03 -20.26
N PRO A 226 0.27 36.81 -18.97
CA PRO A 226 0.89 37.57 -17.91
C PRO A 226 2.30 37.02 -17.65
N SER A 227 3.21 37.95 -17.44
CA SER A 227 4.61 37.76 -17.08
C SER A 227 4.75 36.83 -15.88
N LYS A 228 5.65 35.85 -15.98
CA LYS A 228 6.03 34.95 -14.88
C LYS A 228 6.65 35.78 -13.75
N PRO A 229 6.25 35.61 -12.47
CA PRO A 229 7.09 36.05 -11.37
C PRO A 229 8.31 35.11 -11.29
N HIS A 230 9.50 35.69 -11.23
CA HIS A 230 10.73 34.97 -10.90
C HIS A 230 10.70 34.66 -9.40
N ILE A 231 10.14 33.50 -9.05
CA ILE A 231 10.36 32.90 -7.74
C ILE A 231 11.80 32.38 -7.75
N MET A 232 12.72 33.06 -7.05
CA MET A 232 14.02 32.48 -6.71
C MET A 232 13.79 31.30 -5.76
N ARG A 233 13.53 30.12 -6.34
CA ARG A 233 13.70 28.84 -5.67
C ARG A 233 15.16 28.43 -5.85
N ASN A 234 16.05 28.99 -5.04
CA ASN A 234 17.40 28.47 -4.90
C ASN A 234 17.59 27.99 -3.47
N GLY A 235 17.88 26.69 -3.30
CA GLY A 235 18.66 26.30 -2.14
C GLY A 235 18.50 24.92 -1.50
N LEU A 236 17.64 24.00 -1.97
CA LEU A 236 17.64 22.64 -1.37
C LEU A 236 17.59 21.43 -2.32
N ASN A 237 17.22 21.54 -3.61
CA ASN A 237 17.07 20.33 -4.46
C ASN A 237 17.48 20.49 -5.94
N GLU A 238 18.45 21.34 -6.28
CA GLU A 238 18.94 21.47 -7.67
C GLU A 238 19.76 20.26 -8.15
N ASN A 239 20.21 19.41 -7.21
CA ASN A 239 20.96 18.20 -7.53
C ASN A 239 20.18 16.90 -7.26
N LEU A 240 19.00 16.96 -6.64
CA LEU A 240 18.27 15.75 -6.27
C LEU A 240 17.72 15.05 -7.53
N ILE A 241 17.02 15.81 -8.39
CA ILE A 241 16.42 15.30 -9.62
C ILE A 241 17.45 14.67 -10.58
N PRO A 242 18.60 15.30 -10.92
CA PRO A 242 19.59 14.68 -11.79
C PRO A 242 20.30 13.47 -11.15
N ILE A 243 20.47 13.43 -9.82
CA ILE A 243 21.03 12.27 -9.12
C ILE A 243 20.06 11.07 -9.19
N TYR A 244 18.77 11.29 -8.92
CA TYR A 244 17.75 10.24 -9.04
C TYR A 244 17.64 9.71 -10.47
N CYS A 245 17.63 10.60 -11.48
CA CYS A 245 17.61 10.18 -12.88
C CYS A 245 18.84 9.34 -13.25
N SER A 246 20.02 9.68 -12.71
CA SER A 246 21.26 8.93 -12.96
C SER A 246 21.25 7.56 -12.30
N ILE A 247 20.72 7.46 -11.07
CA ILE A 247 20.57 6.18 -10.35
C ILE A 247 19.55 5.29 -11.04
N LEU A 248 18.38 5.83 -11.43
CA LEU A 248 17.36 5.09 -12.16
C LEU A 248 17.89 4.55 -13.50
N ALA A 249 18.62 5.38 -14.25
CA ALA A 249 19.26 4.93 -15.49
C ALA A 249 20.25 3.79 -15.24
N ALA A 250 21.08 3.87 -14.20
CA ALA A 250 22.03 2.82 -13.85
C ALA A 250 21.34 1.51 -13.45
N VAL A 251 20.24 1.58 -12.70
CA VAL A 251 19.44 0.40 -12.32
C VAL A 251 18.81 -0.25 -13.54
N LEU A 252 18.24 0.54 -14.46
CA LEU A 252 17.63 0.02 -15.69
C LEU A 252 18.67 -0.65 -16.59
N VAL A 253 19.84 -0.03 -16.78
CA VAL A 253 20.95 -0.64 -17.54
C VAL A 253 21.45 -1.92 -16.86
N GLY A 254 21.56 -1.92 -15.53
CA GLY A 254 21.94 -3.11 -14.75
C GLY A 254 20.94 -4.26 -14.90
N LEU A 255 19.64 -3.98 -14.86
CA LEU A 255 18.60 -5.00 -15.06
C LEU A 255 18.60 -5.55 -16.48
N LEU A 256 18.76 -4.70 -17.50
CA LEU A 256 18.90 -5.15 -18.89
C LEU A 256 20.15 -6.03 -19.07
N ALA A 257 21.29 -5.63 -18.52
CA ALA A 257 22.50 -6.43 -18.53
C ALA A 257 22.32 -7.76 -17.77
N TYR A 258 21.62 -7.76 -16.64
CA TYR A 258 21.30 -8.96 -15.88
C TYR A 258 20.39 -9.91 -16.67
N ILE A 259 19.34 -9.40 -17.33
CA ILE A 259 18.45 -10.21 -18.18
C ILE A 259 19.23 -10.80 -19.36
N ILE A 260 20.09 -10.01 -20.02
CA ILE A 260 20.95 -10.50 -21.11
C ILE A 260 21.93 -11.55 -20.58
N PHE A 261 22.56 -11.33 -19.43
CA PHE A 261 23.49 -12.28 -18.82
C PHE A 261 22.78 -13.56 -18.41
N LYS A 262 21.60 -13.46 -17.79
CA LYS A 262 20.78 -14.62 -17.43
C LYS A 262 20.34 -15.38 -18.67
N ARG A 263 19.90 -14.69 -19.74
CA ARG A 263 19.52 -15.29 -21.02
C ARG A 263 20.72 -15.93 -21.73
N TRP A 264 21.89 -15.28 -21.68
CA TRP A 264 23.14 -15.85 -22.20
C TRP A 264 23.54 -17.09 -21.42
N ASN A 265 23.48 -17.05 -20.10
CA ASN A 265 23.91 -18.16 -19.25
C ASN A 265 22.93 -19.34 -19.35
N SER A 266 21.63 -19.08 -19.49
CA SER A 266 20.63 -20.11 -19.83
C SER A 266 20.89 -20.72 -21.20
N CYS A 267 21.20 -19.91 -22.23
CA CYS A 267 21.59 -20.42 -23.54
C CYS A 267 22.93 -21.17 -23.53
N LYS A 268 23.85 -20.81 -22.63
CA LYS A 268 25.15 -21.47 -22.46
C LYS A 268 25.01 -22.81 -21.73
N GLN A 269 24.13 -22.92 -20.74
CA GLN A 269 23.86 -24.18 -20.05
C GLN A 269 22.99 -25.14 -20.89
N ASN A 270 22.14 -24.63 -21.79
CA ASN A 270 21.35 -25.46 -22.73
C ASN A 270 22.11 -25.95 -23.98
N LYS A 271 23.44 -25.77 -24.04
CA LYS A 271 24.28 -26.22 -25.17
C LYS A 271 25.22 -27.35 -24.70
N PRO A 272 24.67 -28.55 -24.40
CA PRO A 272 24.83 -29.64 -25.36
C PRO A 272 23.66 -30.64 -25.36
N ALA A 273 22.65 -30.44 -26.23
CA ALA A 273 21.69 -31.51 -26.55
C ALA A 273 21.31 -31.59 -28.05
N ALA A 274 21.83 -30.70 -28.90
CA ALA A 274 21.44 -30.64 -30.32
C ALA A 274 22.50 -31.19 -31.31
N ASN A 275 23.74 -31.47 -30.89
CA ASN A 275 24.80 -31.90 -31.82
C ASN A 275 24.98 -33.42 -31.98
N ASN A 276 24.15 -34.26 -31.35
CA ASN A 276 24.24 -35.73 -31.47
C ASN A 276 23.11 -36.37 -32.30
N ARG A 277 22.31 -35.60 -33.05
CA ARG A 277 21.23 -36.16 -33.89
C ARG A 277 21.47 -36.07 -35.40
N ALA A 278 22.62 -35.56 -35.85
CA ALA A 278 22.95 -35.38 -37.26
C ALA A 278 23.85 -36.50 -37.84
N ALA A 279 23.65 -37.75 -37.41
CA ALA A 279 24.44 -38.89 -37.90
C ALA A 279 23.63 -40.19 -37.99
N THR A 280 22.40 -40.18 -38.50
CA THR A 280 21.79 -41.38 -39.11
C THR A 280 20.61 -40.98 -40.01
N ALA A 281 20.42 -41.72 -41.11
CA ALA A 281 19.38 -41.61 -42.13
C ALA A 281 19.64 -40.65 -43.32
N ASN A 282 20.64 -41.02 -44.13
CA ASN A 282 20.49 -40.91 -45.59
C ASN A 282 19.53 -42.01 -46.06
N GLN A 283 18.43 -41.65 -46.73
CA GLN A 283 17.87 -42.32 -47.93
C GLN A 283 16.50 -41.72 -48.30
N THR A 284 16.44 -41.09 -49.47
CA THR A 284 15.24 -40.80 -50.29
C THR A 284 14.80 -42.07 -51.03
N PRO A 285 13.50 -42.31 -51.35
CA PRO A 285 12.80 -41.61 -52.45
C PRO A 285 11.30 -41.26 -52.23
N SER A 286 10.81 -40.37 -53.10
CA SER A 286 9.43 -39.85 -53.33
C SER A 286 8.48 -40.88 -53.99
N PRO A 287 7.17 -40.63 -54.30
CA PRO A 287 6.13 -39.69 -53.78
C PRO A 287 4.79 -40.42 -53.37
N GLU A 288 3.78 -39.62 -53.01
CA GLU A 288 2.30 -39.85 -53.07
C GLU A 288 1.55 -39.83 -51.71
N GLY A 289 0.42 -39.12 -51.68
CA GLY A 289 -0.70 -39.43 -50.78
C GLY A 289 -1.04 -38.40 -49.70
N GLU A 290 -1.80 -37.38 -50.09
CA GLU A 290 -2.96 -36.78 -49.41
C GLU A 290 -3.21 -36.88 -47.88
N LYS A 291 -3.74 -35.74 -47.37
CA LYS A 291 -4.89 -35.61 -46.44
C LYS A 291 -4.60 -35.22 -44.97
N LEU A 292 -4.92 -33.94 -44.71
CA LEU A 292 -5.43 -33.30 -43.49
C LEU A 292 -5.72 -34.22 -42.27
N HIS A 293 -5.26 -33.83 -41.09
CA HIS A 293 -5.99 -32.99 -40.11
C HIS A 293 -5.12 -32.71 -38.88
N SER A 294 -5.31 -31.53 -38.31
CA SER A 294 -4.66 -31.01 -37.10
C SER A 294 -5.17 -31.75 -35.86
N ASP A 295 -4.27 -32.22 -35.02
CA ASP A 295 -4.59 -32.72 -33.68
C ASP A 295 -3.79 -31.91 -32.65
N SER A 296 -4.49 -31.14 -31.84
CA SER A 296 -3.93 -30.40 -30.71
C SER A 296 -4.08 -31.27 -29.46
N GLY A 297 -3.07 -32.07 -29.16
CA GLY A 297 -2.89 -32.68 -27.84
C GLY A 297 -2.10 -31.72 -26.94
N ILE A 298 -2.77 -31.13 -25.94
CA ILE A 298 -2.10 -30.41 -24.85
C ILE A 298 -1.83 -31.39 -23.70
N SER A 299 -0.59 -31.82 -23.57
CA SER A 299 -0.09 -32.54 -22.40
C SER A 299 0.34 -31.52 -21.34
N VAL A 300 -0.23 -31.61 -20.15
CA VAL A 300 0.12 -30.80 -18.97
C VAL A 300 1.36 -31.42 -18.31
N ASP A 301 2.46 -30.67 -18.26
CA ASP A 301 3.74 -31.10 -17.66
C ASP A 301 3.64 -31.06 -16.12
N SER A 302 3.81 -32.21 -15.47
CA SER A 302 3.69 -32.40 -14.01
C SER A 302 4.89 -31.88 -13.20
N GLN A 303 5.57 -30.82 -13.64
CA GLN A 303 6.77 -30.28 -12.97
C GLN A 303 6.55 -29.03 -12.12
N SER A 304 5.39 -28.37 -12.21
CA SER A 304 5.15 -27.10 -11.48
C SER A 304 4.84 -27.26 -9.99
N LEU A 305 4.39 -28.43 -9.53
CA LEU A 305 4.01 -28.68 -8.14
C LEU A 305 5.21 -28.99 -7.23
N GLN A 306 6.34 -29.44 -7.78
CA GLN A 306 7.56 -29.73 -7.01
C GLN A 306 8.33 -28.44 -6.67
N GLU A 307 8.28 -27.42 -7.53
CA GLU A 307 9.00 -26.15 -7.32
C GLU A 307 8.33 -25.23 -6.29
N GLN A 308 7.00 -25.27 -6.14
CA GLN A 308 6.31 -24.46 -5.13
C GLN A 308 6.63 -24.92 -3.69
N HIS A 309 6.76 -26.23 -3.45
CA HIS A 309 7.16 -26.74 -2.13
C HIS A 309 8.61 -26.40 -1.76
N ALA A 310 9.51 -26.27 -2.74
CA ALA A 310 10.90 -25.87 -2.48
C ALA A 310 11.03 -24.39 -2.09
N GLN A 311 10.19 -23.51 -2.64
CA GLN A 311 10.23 -22.07 -2.34
C GLN A 311 9.70 -21.76 -0.93
N HIS A 312 8.65 -22.47 -0.47
CA HIS A 312 8.09 -22.27 0.88
C HIS A 312 9.05 -22.71 2.00
N ALA A 313 9.83 -23.77 1.77
CA ALA A 313 10.85 -24.24 2.70
C ALA A 313 12.03 -23.25 2.83
N GLN A 314 12.37 -22.53 1.75
CA GLN A 314 13.49 -21.59 1.74
C GLN A 314 13.13 -20.25 2.41
N GLN A 315 11.87 -19.82 2.33
CA GLN A 315 11.36 -18.64 3.04
C GLN A 315 11.32 -18.86 4.57
N THR A 316 11.00 -20.07 5.02
CA THR A 316 10.92 -20.41 6.45
C THR A 316 12.32 -20.42 7.11
N GLN A 317 13.37 -20.83 6.37
CA GLN A 317 14.76 -20.75 6.86
C GLN A 317 15.29 -19.32 6.95
N ALA A 318 14.88 -18.41 6.04
CA ALA A 318 15.29 -17.02 6.07
C ALA A 318 14.70 -16.26 7.28
N GLN A 319 13.47 -16.56 7.68
CA GLN A 319 12.85 -15.96 8.88
C GLN A 319 13.49 -16.44 10.19
N ALA A 320 13.90 -17.71 10.27
CA ALA A 320 14.60 -18.24 11.44
C ALA A 320 16.01 -17.63 11.64
N GLN A 321 16.68 -17.23 10.55
CA GLN A 321 17.99 -16.56 10.63
C GLN A 321 17.88 -15.08 11.01
N ALA A 322 16.80 -14.39 10.62
CA ALA A 322 16.57 -12.99 10.99
C ALA A 322 16.28 -12.81 12.50
N GLN A 323 15.68 -13.81 13.16
CA GLN A 323 15.43 -13.76 14.60
C GLN A 323 16.66 -14.09 15.46
N ALA A 324 17.71 -14.68 14.89
CA ALA A 324 18.95 -15.02 15.62
C ALA A 324 19.99 -13.88 15.66
N GLN A 325 19.78 -12.77 14.93
CA GLN A 325 20.70 -11.62 14.90
C GLN A 325 20.20 -10.39 15.68
N ALA A 326 19.03 -10.46 16.32
CA ALA A 326 18.52 -9.42 17.20
C ALA A 326 18.64 -9.84 18.67
N GLN A 327 19.85 -9.78 19.23
CA GLN A 327 20.09 -9.89 20.67
C GLN A 327 20.79 -8.62 21.17
N PRO A 328 20.17 -7.79 22.03
CA PRO A 328 20.84 -6.63 22.60
C PRO A 328 21.84 -7.08 23.68
N GLN A 329 23.07 -6.59 23.60
CA GLN A 329 24.09 -6.69 24.65
C GLN A 329 23.61 -5.93 25.89
N LEU A 330 23.27 -6.65 26.97
CA LEU A 330 22.97 -6.10 28.27
C LEU A 330 24.29 -5.67 28.95
N HIS A 331 24.64 -4.39 28.86
CA HIS A 331 25.71 -3.79 29.67
C HIS A 331 25.19 -3.52 31.09
N ALA A 332 25.86 -4.06 32.09
CA ALA A 332 25.59 -3.83 33.51
C ALA A 332 25.97 -2.39 33.93
N PRO A 333 25.23 -1.74 34.84
CA PRO A 333 25.71 -0.51 35.47
C PRO A 333 26.49 -0.83 36.76
N GLU A 334 27.71 -0.29 36.84
CA GLU A 334 28.49 -0.20 38.07
C GLU A 334 27.79 0.69 39.11
N HIS A 335 27.68 0.20 40.35
CA HIS A 335 27.20 0.97 41.49
C HIS A 335 28.30 1.91 42.00
N ILE A 336 28.14 3.21 41.77
CA ILE A 336 28.87 4.26 42.48
C ILE A 336 28.02 4.68 43.69
N VAL A 337 28.52 4.37 44.89
CA VAL A 337 27.95 4.81 46.17
C VAL A 337 28.39 6.25 46.42
N VAL A 338 27.46 7.20 46.28
CA VAL A 338 27.63 8.57 46.81
C VAL A 338 26.93 8.63 48.16
N ARG A 339 27.73 8.72 49.23
CA ARG A 339 27.28 9.12 50.57
C ARG A 339 26.76 10.55 50.51
N VAL A 340 25.56 10.78 51.02
CA VAL A 340 25.10 12.10 51.47
C VAL A 340 24.58 11.95 52.90
N ASP A 341 25.39 12.45 53.84
CA ASP A 341 25.01 12.75 55.22
C ASP A 341 24.00 13.91 55.26
N GLY A 342 23.07 13.90 56.23
CA GLY A 342 22.48 15.15 56.74
C GLY A 342 21.00 15.24 57.17
N GLY A 343 20.54 14.40 58.11
CA GLY A 343 19.56 14.69 59.20
C GLY A 343 18.12 15.23 58.92
N PRO A 344 17.28 15.45 59.96
CA PRO A 344 17.36 15.03 61.37
C PRO A 344 16.25 14.05 61.82
N GLN A 345 16.52 13.38 62.95
CA GLN A 345 15.66 12.44 63.67
C GLN A 345 14.32 13.05 64.12
N VAL A 346 13.27 12.23 64.03
CA VAL A 346 11.99 12.44 64.74
C VAL A 346 11.85 11.31 65.77
N ASP A 347 11.90 11.67 67.04
CA ASP A 347 11.70 10.75 68.18
C ASP A 347 10.26 10.20 68.24
N PRO A 348 10.06 8.94 68.66
CA PRO A 348 8.72 8.39 68.89
C PRO A 348 8.15 8.81 70.27
N PRO A 349 6.81 8.91 70.43
CA PRO A 349 6.18 9.42 71.64
C PRO A 349 6.23 8.42 72.81
N PRO A 350 6.17 8.89 74.08
CA PRO A 350 6.23 8.05 75.25
C PRO A 350 4.89 7.33 75.53
N PRO A 351 4.91 6.19 76.23
CA PRO A 351 3.69 5.50 76.61
C PRO A 351 3.05 6.19 77.81
N GLN A 352 1.73 6.40 77.77
CA GLN A 352 0.96 6.72 78.96
C GLN A 352 -0.24 5.79 79.10
N ALA A 353 -0.34 5.27 80.33
CA ALA A 353 -1.50 4.68 80.97
C ALA A 353 -2.41 5.79 81.51
#